data_AF-A0AAD7KV00-F1
#
_entry.id   AF-A0AAD7KV00-F1
#
_cell.length_a   1.000
_cell.length_b   1.000
_cell.length_c   1.000
_cell.angle_alpha   90.00
_cell.angle_beta   90.00
_cell.angle_gamma   90.00
#
_symmetry.space_group_name_H-M   'P 1'
#
loop_
_entity.id
_entity.type
_entity.pdbx_description
1 polymer ?
#
loop_
_entity_poly.entity_id
_entity_poly.type
_entity_poly.pdbx_seq_one_letter_code
_entity_poly.pdbx_strand_id
1 'polypeptide(L)'
;MDGSVFLKLASSICFSSLRSLTLKYVVFPHDKSTKLFSGCPVLLDLTLDKCGWWNVKCVTIAAPMLELLTIEEHEDNHDNF
;
A
#
# COMPACT_ATOMS: atom_id res chain seq x y z
N MET A 1 -4.40 -20.71 -8.86
CA MET A 1 -3.19 -20.23 -8.16
C MET A 1 -3.30 -18.73 -8.16
N ASP A 2 -3.63 -18.17 -7.01
CA ASP A 2 -3.73 -16.74 -6.78
C ASP A 2 -2.37 -16.09 -7.10
N GLY A 3 -2.31 -15.29 -8.17
CA GLY A 3 -1.10 -14.61 -8.64
C GLY A 3 -0.66 -13.43 -7.77
N SER A 4 -1.25 -13.27 -6.58
CA SER A 4 -0.98 -12.18 -5.67
C SER A 4 0.47 -12.17 -5.16
N VAL A 5 1.09 -10.99 -5.25
CA VAL A 5 2.42 -10.73 -4.68
C VAL A 5 2.25 -10.09 -3.31
N PHE A 6 2.72 -10.76 -2.26
CA PHE A 6 2.71 -10.19 -0.91
C PHE A 6 3.81 -9.14 -0.76
N LEU A 7 3.43 -7.96 -0.30
CA LEU A 7 4.39 -6.91 0.02
C LEU A 7 5.12 -7.26 1.32
N LYS A 8 6.37 -7.75 1.18
CA LYS A 8 7.24 -8.06 2.33
C LYS A 8 8.33 -7.01 2.46
N LEU A 9 8.23 -6.19 3.49
CA LEU A 9 9.18 -5.13 3.78
C LEU A 9 9.79 -5.33 5.16
N ALA A 10 11.09 -5.06 5.28
CA ALA A 10 11.76 -5.03 6.57
C ALA A 10 11.24 -3.85 7.39
N SER A 11 11.11 -4.04 8.70
CA SER A 11 10.54 -3.06 9.62
C SER A 11 11.38 -1.78 9.78
N SER A 12 12.59 -1.74 9.21
CA SER A 12 13.57 -0.66 9.34
C SER A 12 13.89 0.02 8.01
N ILE A 13 13.09 -0.20 6.96
CA ILE A 13 13.34 0.43 5.67
C ILE A 13 13.00 1.92 5.78
N CYS A 14 13.99 2.76 5.48
CA CYS A 14 13.84 4.21 5.41
C CYS A 14 14.22 4.65 3.99
N PHE A 15 13.22 5.00 3.19
CA PHE A 15 13.42 5.62 1.89
C PHE A 15 13.34 7.14 2.04
N SER A 16 14.39 7.72 2.65
CA SER A 16 14.44 9.13 3.08
C SER A 16 14.25 10.15 1.96
N SER A 17 14.48 9.76 0.70
CA SER A 17 14.41 10.63 -0.47
C SER A 17 13.30 10.23 -1.45
N LEU A 18 12.49 9.23 -1.12
CA LEU A 18 11.44 8.72 -2.01
C LEU A 18 10.27 9.70 -2.04
N ARG A 19 10.05 10.31 -3.20
CA ARG A 19 8.99 11.30 -3.44
C ARG A 19 7.73 10.70 -4.05
N SER A 20 7.85 9.60 -4.78
CA SER A 20 6.73 8.94 -5.43
C SER A 20 6.80 7.44 -5.19
N LEU A 21 5.67 6.84 -4.81
CA LEU A 21 5.53 5.41 -4.57
C LEU A 21 4.26 4.91 -5.25
N THR A 22 4.43 3.94 -6.15
CA THR A 22 3.31 3.24 -6.79
C THR A 22 3.37 1.77 -6.43
N LEU A 23 2.28 1.26 -5.86
CA LEU A 23 2.08 -0.16 -5.56
C LEU A 23 0.98 -0.68 -6.47
N LYS A 24 1.26 -1.75 -7.23
CA LYS A 24 0.30 -2.36 -8.16
C LYS A 24 0.12 -3.83 -7.86
N TYR A 25 -1.12 -4.31 -7.76
CA TYR A 25 -1.44 -5.73 -7.58
C TYR A 25 -0.74 -6.38 -6.38
N VAL A 26 -0.50 -5.61 -5.31
CA VAL A 26 0.15 -6.11 -4.09
C VAL A 26 -0.88 -6.37 -3.00
N VAL A 27 -0.64 -7.42 -2.22
CA VAL A 27 -1.46 -7.75 -1.05
C VAL A 27 -0.75 -7.31 0.21
N PHE A 28 -1.44 -6.57 1.07
CA PHE A 28 -0.94 -6.21 2.38
C PHE A 28 -1.16 -7.39 3.33
N PRO A 29 -0.12 -8.09 3.80
CA PRO A 29 -0.30 -9.32 4.59
C PRO A 29 -0.81 -9.07 6.02
N HIS A 30 -0.74 -7.83 6.50
CA HIS A 30 -1.06 -7.45 7.87
C HIS A 30 -1.01 -5.91 8.05
N ASP A 31 -1.80 -5.36 8.98
CA ASP A 31 -1.80 -3.96 9.41
C ASP A 31 -0.40 -3.32 9.56
N LYS A 32 0.64 -3.98 10.11
CA LYS A 32 1.99 -3.36 10.21
C LYS A 32 2.64 -3.09 8.85
N SER A 33 2.17 -3.72 7.77
CA SER A 33 2.67 -3.46 6.41
C SER A 33 2.40 -2.01 5.98
N THR A 34 1.39 -1.38 6.59
CA THR A 34 1.04 0.03 6.40
C THR A 34 2.07 0.98 7.03
N LYS A 35 2.92 0.48 7.96
CA LYS A 35 4.02 1.27 8.52
C LYS A 35 5.10 1.62 7.49
N LEU A 36 5.10 1.01 6.31
CA LEU A 36 5.96 1.40 5.20
C LEU A 36 5.96 2.91 4.95
N PHE A 37 4.78 3.52 4.99
CA PHE A 37 4.62 4.94 4.67
C PHE A 37 5.36 5.85 5.66
N SER A 38 5.51 5.40 6.91
CA SER A 38 6.33 6.12 7.91
C SER A 38 7.83 6.14 7.60
N GLY A 39 8.30 5.21 6.77
CA GLY A 39 9.68 5.17 6.28
C GLY A 39 9.97 6.08 5.10
N CYS A 40 8.96 6.81 4.58
CA CYS A 40 9.07 7.67 3.40
C CYS A 40 8.71 9.13 3.77
N PRO A 41 9.56 9.83 4.55
CA PRO A 41 9.20 11.11 5.17
C PRO A 41 8.92 12.26 4.18
N VAL A 42 9.43 12.16 2.94
CA VAL A 42 9.27 13.17 1.89
C VAL A 42 8.38 12.69 0.73
N LEU A 43 7.55 11.67 0.99
CA LEU A 43 6.64 11.12 -0.02
C LEU A 43 5.58 12.17 -0.37
N LEU A 44 5.53 12.54 -1.65
CA LEU A 44 4.60 13.52 -2.21
C LEU A 44 3.46 12.84 -2.98
N ASP A 45 3.75 11.71 -3.65
CA ASP A 45 2.77 10.98 -4.47
C ASP A 45 2.71 9.52 -4.05
N LEU A 46 1.51 9.06 -3.68
CA LEU A 46 1.21 7.67 -3.38
C LEU A 46 0.08 7.18 -4.29
N THR A 47 0.36 6.11 -5.03
CA THR A 47 -0.62 5.38 -5.83
C THR A 47 -0.75 3.93 -5.34
N LEU A 48 -1.98 3.53 -5.00
CA LEU A 48 -2.37 2.17 -4.62
C LEU A 48 -3.32 1.64 -5.70
N ASP A 49 -2.80 0.89 -6.65
CA ASP A 49 -3.53 0.40 -7.83
C ASP A 49 -3.79 -1.10 -7.68
N LYS A 50 -5.07 -1.44 -7.55
CA LYS A 50 -5.57 -2.82 -7.46
C LYS A 50 -4.88 -3.62 -6.36
N CYS A 51 -4.69 -2.97 -5.21
CA CYS A 51 -4.06 -3.58 -4.05
C CYS A 51 -5.07 -4.41 -3.25
N GLY A 52 -4.58 -5.47 -2.62
CA GLY A 52 -5.38 -6.39 -1.82
C GLY A 52 -5.48 -5.99 -0.35
N TRP A 53 -6.71 -5.77 0.11
CA TRP A 53 -7.01 -5.26 1.46
C TRP A 53 -7.61 -6.32 2.41
N TRP A 54 -7.97 -7.50 1.94
CA TRP A 54 -8.75 -8.48 2.71
C TRP A 54 -8.08 -9.00 3.99
N ASN A 55 -6.77 -8.82 4.14
CA ASN A 55 -6.00 -9.22 5.33
C ASN A 55 -5.73 -8.08 6.32
N VAL A 56 -6.19 -6.86 6.05
CA VAL A 56 -5.96 -5.69 6.90
C VAL A 56 -7.27 -5.06 7.35
N LYS A 57 -7.33 -4.62 8.61
CA LYS A 57 -8.51 -3.92 9.13
C LYS A 57 -8.52 -2.45 8.77
N CYS A 58 -7.32 -1.87 8.67
CA CYS A 58 -7.14 -0.48 8.30
C CYS A 58 -5.81 -0.27 7.58
N VAL A 59 -5.79 0.71 6.70
CA VAL A 59 -4.58 1.18 6.02
C VAL A 59 -4.20 2.53 6.62
N THR A 60 -3.12 2.58 7.37
CA THR A 60 -2.63 3.84 7.97
C THR A 60 -1.54 4.44 7.09
N ILE A 61 -1.83 5.59 6.46
CA ILE A 61 -0.87 6.33 5.63
C ILE A 61 -0.26 7.45 6.47
N ALA A 62 0.96 7.22 6.98
CA ALA A 62 1.72 8.20 7.75
C ALA A 62 2.76 8.90 6.87
N ALA A 63 2.30 9.74 5.94
CA ALA A 63 3.13 10.49 4.99
C ALA A 63 2.81 12.00 5.11
N PRO A 64 3.58 12.77 5.92
CA PRO A 64 3.23 14.15 6.26
C PRO A 64 3.38 15.14 5.10
N MET A 65 4.14 14.79 4.06
CA MET A 65 4.34 15.63 2.87
C MET A 65 3.50 15.17 1.68
N LEU A 66 2.54 14.27 1.88
CA LEU A 66 1.74 13.71 0.78
C LEU A 66 0.87 14.80 0.15
N GLU A 67 1.07 15.05 -1.14
CA GLU A 67 0.33 16.01 -1.94
C GLU A 67 -0.73 15.32 -2.80
N LEU A 68 -0.44 14.10 -3.27
CA LEU A 68 -1.34 13.31 -4.11
C LEU A 68 -1.50 11.89 -3.55
N LEU A 69 -2.75 11.49 -3.36
CA LEU A 69 -3.14 10.12 -3.04
C LEU A 69 -4.09 9.60 -4.13
N THR A 70 -3.69 8.54 -4.80
CA THR A 70 -4.52 7.81 -5.77
C THR A 70 -4.79 6.40 -5.24
N ILE A 71 -6.06 6.03 -5.16
CA ILE A 71 -6.51 4.69 -4.83
C ILE A 71 -7.41 4.22 -5.97
N GLU A 72 -7.01 3.14 -6.62
CA GLU A 72 -7.78 2.49 -7.69
C GLU A 72 -8.08 1.07 -7.26
N GLU A 73 -9.35 0.76 -7.06
CA GLU A 73 -9.83 -0.59 -6.72
C GLU A 73 -10.35 -1.27 -7.99
N HIS A 74 -10.25 -2.60 -8.03
CA HIS A 74 -11.06 -3.38 -8.97
C HIS A 74 -12.39 -3.71 -8.30
N GLU A 75 -13.50 -3.63 -9.06
CA GLU A 75 -14.72 -4.32 -8.69
C GLU A 75 -14.46 -5.83 -8.77
N ASP A 76 -13.99 -6.41 -7.67
CA ASP A 76 -14.10 -7.85 -7.49
C ASP A 76 -15.60 -8.14 -7.41
N ASN A 77 -16.18 -8.64 -8.51
CA ASN A 77 -17.53 -9.20 -8.54
C ASN A 77 -17.61 -10.35 -7.53
N HIS A 78 -17.84 -10.03 -6.26
CA HIS A 78 -18.11 -10.99 -5.20
C HIS A 78 -19.59 -11.41 -5.24
N ASP A 79 -20.06 -11.80 -6.42
CA ASP A 79 -21.33 -12.50 -6.60
C ASP A 79 -21.01 -13.95 -6.90
N ASN A 80 -20.86 -14.76 -5.86
CA ASN A 80 -21.15 -16.19 -5.89
C ASN A 80 -21.39 -16.68 -4.45
N PHE A 81 -22.68 -16.71 -4.09
CA PHE A 81 -23.25 -17.47 -2.97
C PHE A 81 -23.10 -18.98 -3.19
#